data_AF-A0A9P8CYL6-F1
#
_entry.id   AF-A0A9P8CYL6-F1
#
_cell.length_a   1.000
_cell.length_b   1.000
_cell.length_c   1.000
_cell.angle_alpha   90.00
_cell.angle_beta   90.00
_cell.angle_gamma   90.00
#
_symmetry.space_group_name_H-M   'P 1'
#
loop_
_entity.id
_entity.type
_entity.pdbx_description
1 polymer ?
#
loop_
_entity_poly.entity_id
_entity_poly.type
_entity_poly.pdbx_seq_one_letter_code
_entity_poly.pdbx_strand_id
1 'polypeptide(L)'
;MPPPMPVDDNIWNLNRKMGVYKSTSYTNEHDKRDKILGGSQPGARIDFDSSVGQDEFARPDKNSSDRQHTEAYGSTEFFDASKYTFPRERIPLEMQDESKTPLVIVACGSFSPITYLHLRMFEMARDYILENTNFEIMGGYFSPVSDFYQKQGLAEAKHRVRMCELAVEKSSSWLMVDSWESLQTSYQRTAIVLDHFQNELNGADGEGGIRLKNGQFKSIKIMLLAGGDLVQSFAAPDVWATADLHHIIGKYGCLILERTGSDVYEFLLSHDVLYKHRRNVFVIKQLIYNDISSTKIRLFIRRGMSIKYLLPTAVIDYIYKQGLYKD
;
A
#
# COMPACT_ATOMS: atom_id res chain seq x y z
N MET A 1 -31.39 16.51 -20.30
CA MET A 1 -30.11 15.96 -19.83
C MET A 1 -29.21 17.14 -19.50
N PRO A 2 -28.71 17.30 -18.27
CA PRO A 2 -27.75 18.35 -17.98
C PRO A 2 -26.36 17.96 -18.53
N PRO A 3 -25.51 18.92 -18.92
CA PRO A 3 -24.19 18.66 -19.48
C PRO A 3 -23.20 18.17 -18.39
N PRO A 4 -22.09 17.51 -18.77
CA PRO A 4 -21.06 17.09 -17.82
C PRO A 4 -20.38 18.32 -17.19
N MET A 5 -20.23 18.31 -15.86
CA MET A 5 -19.52 19.35 -15.14
C MET A 5 -18.00 19.30 -15.42
N PRO A 6 -17.30 20.44 -15.46
CA PRO A 6 -15.85 20.48 -15.65
C PRO A 6 -15.14 19.89 -14.42
N VAL A 7 -14.10 19.10 -14.67
CA VAL A 7 -13.17 18.61 -13.62
C VAL A 7 -12.15 19.72 -13.39
N ASP A 8 -12.19 20.34 -12.21
CA ASP A 8 -11.41 21.52 -11.86
C ASP A 8 -10.07 21.17 -11.19
N ASP A 9 -8.99 21.86 -11.57
CA ASP A 9 -7.56 21.55 -11.40
C ASP A 9 -6.99 21.60 -9.95
N ASN A 10 -7.83 21.53 -8.91
CA ASN A 10 -7.40 21.83 -7.54
C ASN A 10 -6.84 20.65 -6.72
N ILE A 11 -6.91 19.41 -7.21
CA ILE A 11 -6.24 18.24 -6.59
C ILE A 11 -4.70 18.36 -6.69
N TRP A 12 -4.20 19.17 -7.63
CA TRP A 12 -2.79 19.21 -8.01
C TRP A 12 -1.87 19.96 -7.03
N ASN A 13 -2.39 20.87 -6.20
CA ASN A 13 -1.54 21.74 -5.37
C ASN A 13 -1.22 21.19 -3.96
N LEU A 14 -1.95 20.19 -3.47
CA LEU A 14 -1.76 19.69 -2.10
C LEU A 14 -0.51 18.81 -1.94
N ASN A 15 -0.20 17.98 -2.95
CA ASN A 15 1.02 17.17 -2.98
C ASN A 15 2.30 18.01 -3.13
N ARG A 16 2.19 19.27 -3.59
CA ARG A 16 3.31 20.20 -3.71
C ARG A 16 3.61 20.93 -2.40
N LYS A 17 2.60 21.22 -1.58
CA LYS A 17 2.75 21.88 -0.26
C LYS A 17 3.25 20.94 0.84
N MET A 18 2.92 19.64 0.78
CA MET A 18 3.36 18.65 1.78
C MET A 18 4.84 18.23 1.63
N GLY A 19 5.52 18.64 0.54
CA GLY A 19 6.92 18.30 0.24
C GLY A 19 7.97 19.31 0.72
N VAL A 20 7.59 20.34 1.47
CA VAL A 20 8.53 21.36 1.99
C VAL A 20 8.38 21.47 3.50
N TYR A 21 8.90 20.49 4.24
CA TYR A 21 9.31 20.73 5.62
C TYR A 21 10.78 21.16 5.61
N LYS A 22 10.99 22.46 5.88
CA LYS A 22 12.29 23.03 6.24
C LYS A 22 12.82 22.26 7.45
N SER A 23 14.06 21.78 7.36
CA SER A 23 14.81 21.33 8.52
C SER A 23 15.07 22.54 9.42
N THR A 24 14.33 22.67 10.51
CA THR A 24 14.69 23.61 11.57
C THR A 24 15.77 22.92 12.41
N SER A 25 17.00 23.41 12.27
CA SER A 25 18.13 23.07 13.12
C SER A 25 17.82 23.50 14.56
N TYR A 26 17.72 22.54 15.48
CA TYR A 26 17.82 22.83 16.91
C TYR A 26 19.29 23.03 17.26
N THR A 27 19.67 24.28 17.50
CA THR A 27 20.90 24.66 18.22
C THR A 27 20.67 24.42 19.71
N ASN A 28 21.34 23.42 20.28
CA ASN A 28 21.42 23.25 21.74
C ASN A 28 22.36 24.32 22.31
N GLU A 29 21.79 25.39 22.85
CA GLU A 29 22.43 26.22 23.88
C GLU A 29 22.21 25.57 25.23
N HIS A 30 23.19 24.80 25.71
CA HIS A 30 23.44 24.62 27.13
C HIS A 30 24.91 24.23 27.33
N ASP A 31 25.76 25.25 27.28
CA ASP A 31 27.11 25.19 27.83
C ASP A 31 27.20 26.25 28.93
N LYS A 32 27.31 25.78 30.19
CA LYS A 32 27.89 26.50 31.32
C LYS A 32 27.87 25.60 32.58
N ARG A 33 29.08 25.43 33.15
CA ARG A 33 29.45 24.82 34.45
C ARG A 33 29.71 23.31 34.34
N ASP A 34 30.88 22.74 34.60
CA ASP A 34 32.04 23.16 35.39
C ASP A 34 33.35 22.50 34.89
N LYS A 35 34.46 23.24 35.00
CA LYS A 35 35.84 22.71 34.96
C LYS A 35 36.39 22.74 36.38
N ILE A 36 36.71 21.59 36.98
CA ILE A 36 37.81 21.45 37.95
C ILE A 36 38.53 20.10 37.70
N LEU A 37 39.86 20.20 37.73
CA LEU A 37 40.89 19.23 37.35
C LEU A 37 41.06 18.04 38.32
N GLY A 38 41.59 16.92 37.81
CA GLY A 38 42.48 16.03 38.57
C GLY A 38 42.45 14.55 38.16
N GLY A 39 43.57 14.03 37.64
CA GLY A 39 43.89 12.59 37.69
C GLY A 39 44.40 11.96 36.39
N SER A 40 45.72 11.81 36.27
CA SER A 40 46.45 11.09 35.21
C SER A 40 46.67 9.62 35.59
N GLN A 41 46.39 8.65 34.70
CA GLN A 41 47.31 7.68 34.02
C GLN A 41 46.63 6.28 33.92
N PRO A 42 47.14 5.31 33.13
CA PRO A 42 47.39 5.32 31.69
C PRO A 42 46.73 4.12 30.96
N GLY A 43 46.74 4.17 29.62
CA GLY A 43 45.98 3.30 28.72
C GLY A 43 46.50 1.86 28.53
N ALA A 44 45.56 1.01 28.11
CA ALA A 44 45.82 -0.28 27.49
C ALA A 44 45.65 -0.14 25.96
N ARG A 45 46.75 -0.38 25.24
CA ARG A 45 46.79 -0.60 23.78
C ARG A 45 46.21 -1.97 23.47
N ILE A 46 45.32 -2.03 22.47
CA ILE A 46 45.14 -3.24 21.65
C ILE A 46 45.24 -2.76 20.20
N ASP A 47 46.30 -3.22 19.54
CA ASP A 47 46.64 -2.94 18.16
C ASP A 47 45.65 -3.65 17.21
N PHE A 48 45.12 -2.93 16.23
CA PHE A 48 44.39 -3.53 15.12
C PHE A 48 45.38 -3.79 13.98
N ASP A 49 45.54 -5.07 13.67
CA ASP A 49 46.38 -5.61 12.61
C ASP A 49 45.97 -5.05 11.23
N SER A 50 46.97 -4.55 10.50
CA SER A 50 46.86 -3.96 9.17
C SER A 50 47.37 -4.96 8.13
N SER A 51 46.51 -5.85 7.67
CA SER A 51 46.58 -6.48 6.35
C SER A 51 45.21 -7.12 6.11
N VAL A 52 44.50 -6.80 5.02
CA VAL A 52 44.50 -7.60 3.79
C VAL A 52 43.61 -6.87 2.76
N GLY A 53 44.09 -6.81 1.51
CA GLY A 53 43.24 -6.86 0.30
C GLY A 53 42.70 -5.54 -0.23
N GLN A 54 43.43 -4.92 -1.17
CA GLN A 54 42.82 -4.11 -2.22
C GLN A 54 42.07 -5.06 -3.16
N ASP A 55 40.74 -5.00 -3.18
CA ASP A 55 39.95 -5.63 -4.24
C ASP A 55 39.30 -4.55 -5.10
N GLU A 56 39.67 -4.59 -6.38
CA GLU A 56 39.24 -3.72 -7.47
C GLU A 56 37.72 -3.73 -7.66
N PHE A 57 37.18 -2.54 -7.95
CA PHE A 57 35.82 -2.36 -8.45
C PHE A 57 35.65 -3.04 -9.82
N ALA A 58 35.20 -4.29 -9.84
CA ALA A 58 34.86 -5.01 -11.05
C ALA A 58 33.54 -4.47 -11.67
N ARG A 59 33.63 -4.02 -12.92
CA ARG A 59 32.49 -3.73 -13.81
C ARG A 59 31.79 -5.04 -14.19
N PRO A 60 30.46 -5.07 -14.43
CA PRO A 60 29.80 -6.30 -14.82
C PRO A 60 30.15 -6.65 -16.27
N ASP A 61 30.70 -7.84 -16.42
CA ASP A 61 31.16 -8.40 -17.69
C ASP A 61 29.98 -8.88 -18.55
N LYS A 62 30.14 -8.75 -19.87
CA LYS A 62 29.17 -9.19 -20.88
C LYS A 62 29.45 -10.66 -21.22
N ASN A 63 28.38 -11.42 -21.44
CA ASN A 63 28.32 -12.80 -21.95
C ASN A 63 28.59 -13.95 -20.94
N SER A 64 27.50 -14.55 -20.48
CA SER A 64 27.40 -16.01 -20.37
C SER A 64 26.05 -16.45 -20.96
N SER A 65 26.11 -17.10 -22.11
CA SER A 65 24.97 -17.68 -22.83
C SER A 65 24.53 -19.01 -22.22
N ASP A 66 23.26 -19.32 -22.46
CA ASP A 66 22.61 -20.64 -22.45
C ASP A 66 22.27 -21.30 -21.11
N ARG A 67 21.14 -20.84 -20.56
CA ARG A 67 20.03 -21.74 -20.20
C ARG A 67 18.73 -21.18 -20.75
N GLN A 68 18.23 -21.82 -21.80
CA GLN A 68 16.91 -21.55 -22.39
C GLN A 68 15.81 -21.96 -21.39
N HIS A 69 15.31 -20.99 -20.62
CA HIS A 69 13.94 -20.97 -20.15
C HIS A 69 13.26 -19.78 -20.83
N THR A 70 12.83 -19.98 -22.06
CA THR A 70 11.89 -19.09 -22.74
C THR A 70 10.50 -19.31 -22.16
N GLU A 71 10.25 -18.79 -20.96
CA GLU A 71 8.87 -18.54 -20.54
C GLU A 71 8.42 -17.21 -21.14
N ALA A 72 7.40 -17.29 -21.98
CA ALA A 72 6.77 -16.18 -22.69
C ALA A 72 6.06 -15.21 -21.71
N TYR A 73 6.83 -14.47 -20.90
CA TYR A 73 6.31 -13.38 -20.06
C TYR A 73 6.32 -12.06 -20.82
N GLY A 74 5.48 -12.01 -21.83
CA GLY A 74 5.29 -10.89 -22.72
C GLY A 74 4.02 -11.04 -23.52
N SER A 75 2.87 -11.21 -22.87
CA SER A 75 1.60 -10.92 -23.54
C SER A 75 0.75 -10.02 -22.65
N THR A 76 0.32 -8.91 -23.24
CA THR A 76 -0.73 -8.00 -22.75
C THR A 76 -2.10 -8.67 -22.69
N GLU A 77 -2.18 -9.99 -22.93
CA GLU A 77 -3.43 -10.76 -22.99
C GLU A 77 -4.16 -10.87 -21.66
N PHE A 78 -3.46 -10.66 -20.53
CA PHE A 78 -4.02 -10.71 -19.18
C PHE A 78 -4.72 -9.41 -18.76
N PHE A 79 -4.55 -8.32 -19.50
CA PHE A 79 -5.16 -7.02 -19.18
C PHE A 79 -6.25 -6.66 -20.21
N ASP A 80 -7.29 -7.49 -20.25
CA ASP A 80 -8.41 -7.39 -21.18
C ASP A 80 -9.72 -7.41 -20.38
N ALA A 81 -10.50 -6.33 -20.49
CA ALA A 81 -11.78 -6.20 -19.80
C ALA A 81 -12.78 -7.30 -20.17
N SER A 82 -12.70 -7.85 -21.39
CA SER A 82 -13.58 -8.94 -21.83
C SER A 82 -13.26 -10.30 -21.21
N LYS A 83 -12.05 -10.44 -20.64
CA LYS A 83 -11.57 -11.67 -19.98
C LYS A 83 -11.50 -11.54 -18.46
N TYR A 84 -11.89 -10.39 -17.91
CA TYR A 84 -11.86 -10.14 -16.49
C TYR A 84 -12.69 -11.18 -15.73
N THR A 85 -12.12 -11.72 -14.67
CA THR A 85 -12.80 -12.56 -13.68
C THR A 85 -12.35 -12.12 -12.30
N PHE A 86 -13.29 -11.99 -11.37
CA PHE A 86 -12.96 -11.60 -10.00
C PHE A 86 -12.06 -12.66 -9.33
N PRO A 87 -10.88 -12.29 -8.78
CA PRO A 87 -9.97 -13.25 -8.18
C PRO A 87 -10.56 -13.81 -6.89
N ARG A 88 -10.61 -15.14 -6.76
CA ARG A 88 -11.17 -15.86 -5.60
C ARG A 88 -10.28 -17.00 -5.12
N GLU A 89 -9.19 -17.26 -5.82
CA GLU A 89 -8.34 -18.45 -5.66
C GLU A 89 -7.65 -18.56 -4.30
N ARG A 90 -7.58 -17.46 -3.52
CA ARG A 90 -7.04 -17.44 -2.15
C ARG A 90 -8.10 -17.23 -1.07
N ILE A 91 -9.39 -17.13 -1.43
CA ILE A 91 -10.48 -17.14 -0.44
C ILE A 91 -10.72 -18.59 0.01
N PRO A 92 -10.79 -18.88 1.32
CA PRO A 92 -11.11 -20.22 1.79
C PRO A 92 -12.54 -20.61 1.37
N LEU A 93 -12.81 -21.90 1.23
CA LEU A 93 -14.16 -22.38 0.88
C LEU A 93 -15.13 -22.27 2.06
N GLU A 94 -14.61 -22.40 3.28
CA GLU A 94 -15.38 -22.43 4.53
C GLU A 94 -14.65 -21.65 5.63
N MET A 95 -15.41 -21.11 6.58
CA MET A 95 -14.86 -20.47 7.77
C MET A 95 -14.21 -21.48 8.72
N GLN A 96 -13.13 -21.06 9.38
CA GLN A 96 -12.52 -21.84 10.46
C GLN A 96 -13.29 -21.66 11.77
N ASP A 97 -13.67 -20.41 12.10
CA ASP A 97 -14.39 -20.05 13.32
C ASP A 97 -15.67 -19.28 12.99
N GLU A 98 -16.78 -20.03 12.90
CA GLU A 98 -18.09 -19.48 12.51
C GLU A 98 -18.68 -18.48 13.53
N SER A 99 -18.11 -18.39 14.74
CA SER A 99 -18.49 -17.38 15.73
C SER A 99 -17.96 -15.98 15.37
N LYS A 100 -16.93 -15.91 14.53
CA LYS A 100 -16.33 -14.66 14.06
C LYS A 100 -17.05 -14.09 12.86
N THR A 101 -16.85 -12.82 12.60
CA THR A 101 -17.35 -12.16 11.39
C THR A 101 -16.31 -12.30 10.26
N PRO A 102 -16.65 -12.90 9.11
CA PRO A 102 -15.72 -13.03 8.00
C PRO A 102 -15.40 -11.66 7.41
N LEU A 103 -14.14 -11.41 7.08
CA LEU A 103 -13.63 -10.11 6.68
C LEU A 103 -12.71 -10.23 5.44
N VAL A 104 -12.96 -9.39 4.45
CA VAL A 104 -12.03 -9.09 3.37
C VAL A 104 -11.53 -7.65 3.53
N ILE A 105 -10.23 -7.45 3.36
CA ILE A 105 -9.61 -6.11 3.42
C ILE A 105 -9.08 -5.69 2.05
N VAL A 106 -9.37 -4.47 1.64
CA VAL A 106 -9.07 -3.97 0.28
C VAL A 106 -8.19 -2.74 0.40
N ALA A 107 -7.03 -2.74 -0.26
CA ALA A 107 -6.19 -1.55 -0.40
C ALA A 107 -6.31 -1.00 -1.82
N CYS A 108 -7.02 0.13 -1.95
CA CYS A 108 -7.04 0.92 -3.18
C CYS A 108 -5.81 1.84 -3.23
N GLY A 109 -5.17 1.94 -4.40
CA GLY A 109 -3.99 2.80 -4.49
C GLY A 109 -3.32 2.83 -5.85
N SER A 110 -2.38 3.76 -6.02
CA SER A 110 -1.63 3.86 -7.27
C SER A 110 -0.72 2.66 -7.50
N PHE A 111 0.00 2.17 -6.47
CA PHE A 111 1.00 1.11 -6.58
C PHE A 111 1.98 1.31 -7.74
N SER A 112 2.59 2.49 -7.83
CA SER A 112 3.46 2.88 -8.95
C SER A 112 4.89 3.20 -8.52
N PRO A 113 5.71 2.19 -8.16
CA PRO A 113 5.37 0.76 -8.06
C PRO A 113 4.85 0.37 -6.67
N ILE A 114 4.34 -0.85 -6.52
CA ILE A 114 4.16 -1.52 -5.22
C ILE A 114 5.52 -1.66 -4.51
N THR A 115 5.53 -1.64 -3.17
CA THR A 115 6.74 -1.72 -2.33
C THR A 115 6.52 -2.66 -1.15
N TYR A 116 7.58 -3.01 -0.42
CA TYR A 116 7.41 -3.79 0.82
C TYR A 116 6.57 -3.10 1.88
N LEU A 117 6.47 -1.77 1.89
CA LEU A 117 5.58 -1.06 2.79
C LEU A 117 4.11 -1.45 2.55
N HIS A 118 3.68 -1.50 1.28
CA HIS A 118 2.31 -1.89 0.92
C HIS A 118 1.99 -3.31 1.37
N LEU A 119 2.91 -4.25 1.17
CA LEU A 119 2.77 -5.63 1.67
C LEU A 119 2.73 -5.67 3.20
N ARG A 120 3.60 -4.91 3.87
CA ARG A 120 3.66 -4.85 5.33
C ARG A 120 2.39 -4.26 5.94
N MET A 121 1.72 -3.34 5.26
CA MET A 121 0.43 -2.80 5.70
C MET A 121 -0.62 -3.90 5.93
N PHE A 122 -0.69 -4.88 5.02
CA PHE A 122 -1.63 -6.00 5.16
C PHE A 122 -1.29 -6.89 6.35
N GLU A 123 -0.02 -7.23 6.54
CA GLU A 123 0.41 -8.07 7.67
C GLU A 123 0.16 -7.37 9.02
N MET A 124 0.45 -6.07 9.11
CA MET A 124 0.14 -5.29 10.33
C MET A 124 -1.36 -5.19 10.61
N ALA A 125 -2.18 -5.03 9.57
CA ALA A 125 -3.63 -5.06 9.72
C ALA A 125 -4.11 -6.43 10.18
N ARG A 126 -3.53 -7.50 9.63
CA ARG A 126 -3.83 -8.88 10.02
C ARG A 126 -3.50 -9.15 11.49
N ASP A 127 -2.30 -8.78 11.94
CA ASP A 127 -1.90 -8.91 13.35
C ASP A 127 -2.88 -8.18 14.27
N TYR A 128 -3.22 -6.93 13.94
CA TYR A 128 -4.18 -6.15 14.72
C TYR A 128 -5.57 -6.79 14.76
N ILE A 129 -6.09 -7.24 13.62
CA ILE A 129 -7.40 -7.88 13.49
C ILE A 129 -7.48 -9.12 14.38
N LEU A 130 -6.44 -9.97 14.33
CA LEU A 130 -6.40 -11.23 15.09
C LEU A 130 -6.42 -10.99 16.60
N GLU A 131 -5.71 -9.97 17.08
CA GLU A 131 -5.58 -9.68 18.51
C GLU A 131 -6.74 -8.85 19.09
N ASN A 132 -7.33 -7.95 18.30
CA ASN A 132 -8.17 -6.87 18.84
C ASN A 132 -9.64 -6.93 18.36
N THR A 133 -10.01 -7.89 17.52
CA THR A 133 -11.35 -7.92 16.91
C THR A 133 -11.95 -9.33 16.89
N ASN A 134 -13.27 -9.39 16.63
CA ASN A 134 -13.97 -10.66 16.39
C ASN A 134 -14.03 -11.02 14.88
N PHE A 135 -13.07 -10.56 14.08
CA PHE A 135 -13.03 -10.86 12.64
C PHE A 135 -12.18 -12.09 12.33
N GLU A 136 -12.58 -12.81 11.28
CA GLU A 136 -11.77 -13.84 10.63
C GLU A 136 -11.43 -13.37 9.22
N ILE A 137 -10.15 -13.30 8.86
CA ILE A 137 -9.72 -12.80 7.55
C ILE A 137 -9.91 -13.89 6.50
N MET A 138 -10.74 -13.60 5.51
CA MET A 138 -10.99 -14.45 4.35
C MET A 138 -10.01 -14.16 3.21
N GLY A 139 -9.50 -12.93 3.11
CA GLY A 139 -8.57 -12.53 2.05
C GLY A 139 -8.24 -11.06 2.09
N GLY A 140 -7.21 -10.67 1.34
CA GLY A 140 -6.83 -9.28 1.12
C GLY A 140 -6.68 -8.97 -0.36
N TYR A 141 -7.00 -7.75 -0.78
CA TYR A 141 -6.92 -7.36 -2.20
C TYR A 141 -6.15 -6.06 -2.37
N PHE A 142 -5.20 -6.07 -3.31
CA PHE A 142 -4.75 -4.84 -3.95
C PHE A 142 -5.73 -4.48 -5.08
N SER A 143 -6.22 -3.24 -5.09
CA SER A 143 -6.99 -2.66 -6.20
C SER A 143 -6.21 -1.50 -6.81
N PRO A 144 -5.42 -1.72 -7.87
CA PRO A 144 -4.69 -0.66 -8.54
C PRO A 144 -5.64 0.34 -9.22
N VAL A 145 -5.40 1.62 -9.00
CA VAL A 145 -6.23 2.70 -9.57
C VAL A 145 -6.22 2.67 -11.10
N SER A 146 -7.28 3.18 -11.73
CA SER A 146 -7.33 3.42 -13.18
C SER A 146 -6.33 4.49 -13.65
N ASP A 147 -5.88 4.39 -14.91
CA ASP A 147 -5.04 5.42 -15.55
C ASP A 147 -5.77 6.75 -15.73
N PHE A 148 -7.11 6.74 -15.74
CA PHE A 148 -7.95 7.95 -15.71
C PHE A 148 -7.80 8.76 -14.41
N TYR A 149 -7.08 8.27 -13.40
CA TYR A 149 -6.67 9.06 -12.24
C TYR A 149 -5.68 10.19 -12.61
N GLN A 150 -4.97 10.08 -13.75
CA GLN A 150 -4.11 11.11 -14.32
C GLN A 150 -3.05 11.70 -13.36
N LYS A 151 -2.61 10.92 -12.36
CA LYS A 151 -1.55 11.33 -11.45
C LYS A 151 -0.21 11.45 -12.19
N GLN A 152 0.52 12.54 -11.94
CA GLN A 152 1.87 12.72 -12.50
C GLN A 152 2.80 11.55 -12.14
N GLY A 153 3.46 10.98 -13.15
CA GLY A 153 4.40 9.86 -13.00
C GLY A 153 3.73 8.53 -12.66
N LEU A 154 2.42 8.40 -12.91
CA LEU A 154 1.71 7.12 -12.85
C LEU A 154 2.08 6.28 -14.08
N ALA A 155 2.78 5.16 -13.86
CA ALA A 155 2.94 4.14 -14.90
C ALA A 155 1.57 3.57 -15.34
N GLU A 156 1.47 3.08 -16.57
CA GLU A 156 0.24 2.46 -17.09
C GLU A 156 -0.29 1.34 -16.17
N ALA A 157 -1.61 1.22 -16.09
CA ALA A 157 -2.34 0.30 -15.24
C ALA A 157 -1.88 -1.14 -15.41
N LYS A 158 -1.71 -1.59 -16.66
CA LYS A 158 -1.22 -2.95 -16.99
C LYS A 158 0.09 -3.30 -16.28
N HIS A 159 1.01 -2.33 -16.16
CA HIS A 159 2.28 -2.55 -15.49
C HIS A 159 2.12 -2.60 -13.98
N ARG A 160 1.26 -1.74 -13.42
CA ARG A 160 1.03 -1.65 -11.98
C ARG A 160 0.32 -2.90 -11.45
N VAL A 161 -0.71 -3.35 -12.16
CA VAL A 161 -1.39 -4.62 -11.88
C VAL A 161 -0.40 -5.78 -11.93
N ARG A 162 0.40 -5.89 -13.00
CA ARG A 162 1.38 -6.96 -13.11
C ARG A 162 2.44 -6.92 -12.00
N MET A 163 2.90 -5.73 -11.60
CA MET A 163 3.82 -5.60 -10.48
C MET A 163 3.18 -6.01 -9.14
N CYS A 164 1.90 -5.70 -8.92
CA CYS A 164 1.17 -6.18 -7.74
C CYS A 164 1.06 -7.71 -7.74
N GLU A 165 0.73 -8.33 -8.89
CA GLU A 165 0.64 -9.79 -9.01
C GLU A 165 1.98 -10.45 -8.67
N LEU A 166 3.06 -10.00 -9.32
CA LEU A 166 4.43 -10.50 -9.06
C LEU A 166 4.85 -10.31 -7.60
N ALA A 167 4.35 -9.26 -6.93
CA ALA A 167 4.67 -8.99 -5.53
C ALA A 167 4.04 -9.99 -4.58
N VAL A 168 2.89 -10.59 -4.91
CA VAL A 168 2.11 -11.49 -4.02
C VAL A 168 2.09 -12.95 -4.48
N GLU A 169 2.42 -13.23 -5.74
CA GLU A 169 2.32 -14.56 -6.36
C GLU A 169 3.06 -15.63 -5.55
N LYS A 170 4.32 -15.35 -5.16
CA LYS A 170 5.18 -16.31 -4.43
C LYS A 170 5.36 -16.01 -2.94
N SER A 171 4.92 -14.85 -2.48
CA SER A 171 5.21 -14.34 -1.13
C SER A 171 4.00 -14.35 -0.18
N SER A 172 2.79 -14.53 -0.71
CA SER A 172 1.55 -14.51 0.08
C SER A 172 0.63 -15.67 -0.29
N SER A 173 -0.08 -16.19 0.72
CA SER A 173 -1.13 -17.21 0.57
C SER A 173 -2.54 -16.64 0.62
N TRP A 174 -2.72 -15.34 0.90
CA TRP A 174 -4.03 -14.75 1.21
C TRP A 174 -4.30 -13.40 0.52
N LEU A 175 -3.29 -12.81 -0.12
CA LEU A 175 -3.42 -11.55 -0.86
C LEU A 175 -3.65 -11.79 -2.35
N MET A 176 -4.58 -11.09 -2.96
CA MET A 176 -4.89 -11.13 -4.40
C MET A 176 -4.79 -9.73 -4.99
N VAL A 177 -4.87 -9.65 -6.33
CA VAL A 177 -4.93 -8.38 -7.05
C VAL A 177 -6.19 -8.38 -7.88
N ASP A 178 -7.08 -7.42 -7.63
CA ASP A 178 -8.24 -7.20 -8.48
C ASP A 178 -7.93 -6.07 -9.46
N SER A 179 -8.00 -6.37 -10.75
CA SER A 179 -7.77 -5.41 -11.83
C SER A 179 -9.02 -4.65 -12.27
N TRP A 180 -10.20 -4.95 -11.69
CA TRP A 180 -11.48 -4.38 -12.13
C TRP A 180 -11.45 -2.85 -12.22
N GLU A 181 -11.00 -2.17 -11.16
CA GLU A 181 -10.91 -0.70 -11.11
C GLU A 181 -10.04 -0.17 -12.26
N SER A 182 -8.92 -0.83 -12.50
CA SER A 182 -7.94 -0.41 -13.50
C SER A 182 -8.38 -0.65 -14.94
N LEU A 183 -9.32 -1.57 -15.16
CA LEU A 183 -9.90 -1.88 -16.46
C LEU A 183 -11.06 -0.95 -16.86
N GLN A 184 -11.53 -0.10 -15.93
CA GLN A 184 -12.62 0.83 -16.22
C GLN A 184 -12.19 1.94 -17.18
N THR A 185 -13.10 2.35 -18.06
CA THR A 185 -12.92 3.43 -19.05
C THR A 185 -13.04 4.84 -18.47
N SER A 186 -13.20 4.95 -17.15
CA SER A 186 -13.25 6.21 -16.42
C SER A 186 -12.75 6.01 -14.98
N TYR A 187 -12.34 7.11 -14.34
CA TYR A 187 -11.95 7.07 -12.92
C TYR A 187 -13.11 6.61 -12.04
N GLN A 188 -12.83 5.68 -11.13
CA GLN A 188 -13.81 5.20 -10.16
C GLN A 188 -13.52 5.78 -8.78
N ARG A 189 -14.58 6.21 -8.09
CA ARG A 189 -14.50 6.60 -6.68
C ARG A 189 -14.34 5.34 -5.84
N THR A 190 -13.58 5.41 -4.75
CA THR A 190 -13.34 4.26 -3.86
C THR A 190 -14.64 3.63 -3.34
N ALA A 191 -15.69 4.42 -3.12
CA ALA A 191 -17.02 3.92 -2.75
C ALA A 191 -17.56 2.89 -3.76
N ILE A 192 -17.40 3.17 -5.07
CA ILE A 192 -17.84 2.30 -6.16
C ILE A 192 -16.98 1.03 -6.23
N VAL A 193 -15.67 1.17 -6.00
CA VAL A 193 -14.76 0.02 -5.94
C VAL A 193 -15.15 -0.91 -4.80
N LEU A 194 -15.48 -0.39 -3.62
CA LEU A 194 -15.95 -1.21 -2.49
C LEU A 194 -17.32 -1.84 -2.75
N ASP A 195 -18.23 -1.15 -3.46
CA ASP A 195 -19.50 -1.74 -3.92
C ASP A 195 -19.29 -2.89 -4.91
N HIS A 196 -18.28 -2.80 -5.79
CA HIS A 196 -17.89 -3.91 -6.66
C HIS A 196 -17.46 -5.13 -5.83
N PHE A 197 -16.55 -4.98 -4.88
CA PHE A 197 -16.18 -6.07 -3.97
C PHE A 197 -17.38 -6.63 -3.20
N GLN A 198 -18.30 -5.77 -2.75
CA GLN A 198 -19.52 -6.20 -2.07
C GLN A 198 -20.36 -7.13 -2.94
N ASN A 199 -20.56 -6.76 -4.20
CA ASN A 199 -21.35 -7.55 -5.14
C ASN A 199 -20.65 -8.85 -5.53
N GLU A 200 -19.35 -8.82 -5.78
CA GLU A 200 -18.57 -10.02 -6.15
C GLU A 200 -18.44 -11.03 -5.02
N LEU A 201 -18.34 -10.56 -3.76
CA LEU A 201 -18.17 -11.42 -2.60
C LEU A 201 -19.50 -11.92 -2.03
N ASN A 202 -20.49 -11.04 -1.94
CA ASN A 202 -21.75 -11.29 -1.25
C ASN A 202 -22.96 -11.42 -2.19
N GLY A 203 -22.80 -11.27 -3.51
CA GLY A 203 -23.91 -11.21 -4.46
C GLY A 203 -24.68 -9.88 -4.37
N ALA A 204 -25.43 -9.57 -5.43
CA ALA A 204 -26.20 -8.31 -5.53
C ALA A 204 -27.26 -8.16 -4.42
N ASP A 205 -27.89 -9.27 -4.03
CA ASP A 205 -28.94 -9.32 -3.01
C ASP A 205 -28.48 -9.99 -1.69
N GLY A 206 -27.16 -10.16 -1.49
CA GLY A 206 -26.62 -10.77 -0.28
C GLY A 206 -26.69 -12.29 -0.23
N GLU A 207 -26.94 -12.94 -1.37
CA GLU A 207 -27.05 -14.40 -1.50
C GLU A 207 -25.70 -15.14 -1.50
N GLY A 208 -24.60 -14.40 -1.66
CA GLY A 208 -23.23 -14.91 -1.60
C GLY A 208 -22.65 -14.90 -0.19
N GLY A 209 -21.34 -14.75 -0.11
CA GLY A 209 -20.57 -14.76 1.13
C GLY A 209 -19.71 -16.00 1.27
N ILE A 210 -19.35 -16.34 2.51
CA ILE A 210 -18.58 -17.53 2.83
C ILE A 210 -19.49 -18.64 3.35
N ARG A 211 -19.24 -19.87 2.92
CA ARG A 211 -20.02 -21.03 3.33
C ARG A 211 -19.69 -21.43 4.77
N LEU A 212 -20.73 -21.76 5.52
CA LEU A 212 -20.66 -22.36 6.85
C LEU A 212 -20.81 -23.89 6.73
N LYS A 213 -20.38 -24.63 7.75
CA LYS A 213 -20.45 -26.10 7.86
C LYS A 213 -21.88 -26.62 7.76
N ASN A 214 -22.87 -25.83 8.18
CA ASN A 214 -24.29 -26.17 8.05
C ASN A 214 -24.87 -25.95 6.63
N GLY A 215 -24.06 -25.48 5.68
CA GLY A 215 -24.46 -25.18 4.30
C GLY A 215 -25.04 -23.79 4.07
N GLN A 216 -25.25 -22.98 5.13
CA GLN A 216 -25.66 -21.59 5.00
C GLN A 216 -24.48 -20.69 4.61
N PHE A 217 -24.78 -19.48 4.14
CA PHE A 217 -23.78 -18.48 3.82
C PHE A 217 -23.78 -17.36 4.87
N LYS A 218 -22.59 -16.86 5.17
CA LYS A 218 -22.40 -15.69 6.02
C LYS A 218 -21.79 -14.56 5.19
N SER A 219 -22.41 -13.39 5.24
CA SER A 219 -21.93 -12.22 4.49
C SER A 219 -20.55 -11.80 5.00
N ILE A 220 -19.63 -11.61 4.05
CA ILE A 220 -18.26 -11.15 4.24
C ILE A 220 -18.29 -9.63 4.42
N LYS A 221 -17.84 -9.15 5.58
CA LYS A 221 -17.60 -7.73 5.80
C LYS A 221 -16.41 -7.29 4.93
N ILE A 222 -16.51 -6.09 4.34
CA ILE A 222 -15.42 -5.49 3.58
C ILE A 222 -14.93 -4.26 4.33
N MET A 223 -13.61 -4.08 4.39
CA MET A 223 -13.00 -2.88 4.97
C MET A 223 -11.89 -2.34 4.07
N LEU A 224 -11.81 -1.01 4.00
CA LEU A 224 -10.74 -0.30 3.31
C LEU A 224 -9.47 -0.30 4.17
N LEU A 225 -8.37 -0.80 3.64
CA LEU A 225 -7.04 -0.69 4.24
C LEU A 225 -6.29 0.49 3.64
N ALA A 226 -5.82 1.41 4.48
CA ALA A 226 -5.14 2.61 4.05
C ALA A 226 -4.04 3.07 5.01
N GLY A 227 -3.10 3.87 4.50
CA GLY A 227 -2.17 4.61 5.35
C GLY A 227 -2.80 5.90 5.90
N GLY A 228 -2.21 6.47 6.94
CA GLY A 228 -2.66 7.73 7.57
C GLY A 228 -2.78 8.90 6.59
N ASP A 229 -1.97 8.92 5.52
CA ASP A 229 -2.03 9.93 4.46
C ASP A 229 -3.41 9.98 3.78
N LEU A 230 -4.09 8.83 3.61
CA LEU A 230 -5.44 8.79 3.03
C LEU A 230 -6.45 9.44 3.95
N VAL A 231 -6.32 9.22 5.26
CA VAL A 231 -7.26 9.73 6.25
C VAL A 231 -7.11 11.24 6.38
N GLN A 232 -5.88 11.74 6.39
CA GLN A 232 -5.64 13.19 6.29
C GLN A 232 -6.28 13.79 5.03
N SER A 233 -6.31 13.05 3.92
CA SER A 233 -6.98 13.51 2.69
C SER A 233 -8.51 13.62 2.83
N PHE A 234 -9.15 12.97 3.80
CA PHE A 234 -10.60 13.09 4.02
C PHE A 234 -11.04 14.51 4.43
N ALA A 235 -10.15 15.29 5.03
CA ALA A 235 -10.42 16.70 5.35
C ALA A 235 -9.91 17.67 4.30
N ALA A 236 -9.24 17.18 3.25
CA ALA A 236 -8.85 18.05 2.15
C ALA A 236 -10.13 18.51 1.43
N PRO A 237 -10.36 19.83 1.28
CA PRO A 237 -11.52 20.35 0.58
C PRO A 237 -11.60 19.77 -0.83
N ASP A 238 -12.81 19.41 -1.25
CA ASP A 238 -13.14 18.95 -2.61
C ASP A 238 -12.47 17.64 -3.06
N VAL A 239 -11.80 16.90 -2.17
CA VAL A 239 -11.20 15.60 -2.50
C VAL A 239 -12.21 14.45 -2.36
N TRP A 240 -13.09 14.53 -1.36
CA TRP A 240 -14.08 13.49 -1.06
C TRP A 240 -15.48 14.07 -0.94
N ALA A 241 -16.44 13.45 -1.64
CA ALA A 241 -17.84 13.74 -1.39
C ALA A 241 -18.23 13.23 0.00
N THR A 242 -18.91 14.06 0.80
CA THR A 242 -19.37 13.67 2.15
C THR A 242 -20.24 12.41 2.13
N ALA A 243 -21.06 12.23 1.08
CA ALA A 243 -21.85 11.02 0.87
C ALA A 243 -20.97 9.77 0.72
N ASP A 244 -19.84 9.88 0.03
CA ASP A 244 -18.90 8.78 -0.14
C ASP A 244 -18.19 8.44 1.16
N LEU A 245 -17.82 9.44 1.96
CA LEU A 245 -17.23 9.19 3.29
C LEU A 245 -18.23 8.46 4.19
N HIS A 246 -19.51 8.86 4.18
CA HIS A 246 -20.55 8.12 4.90
C HIS A 246 -20.73 6.70 4.37
N HIS A 247 -20.62 6.49 3.06
CA HIS A 247 -20.75 5.16 2.45
C HIS A 247 -19.55 4.28 2.79
N ILE A 248 -18.33 4.75 2.53
CA ILE A 248 -17.08 4.02 2.79
C ILE A 248 -16.97 3.67 4.27
N ILE A 249 -17.07 4.67 5.15
CA ILE A 249 -16.80 4.46 6.58
C ILE A 249 -18.03 3.87 7.27
N GLY A 250 -19.24 4.25 6.87
CA GLY A 250 -20.47 3.77 7.50
C GLY A 250 -20.85 2.35 7.10
N LYS A 251 -20.79 2.01 5.80
CA LYS A 251 -21.18 0.69 5.28
C LYS A 251 -20.05 -0.34 5.41
N TYR A 252 -18.83 0.04 5.05
CA TYR A 252 -17.69 -0.89 4.99
C TYR A 252 -16.83 -0.80 6.25
N GLY A 253 -16.17 0.34 6.44
CA GLY A 253 -15.24 0.60 7.52
C GLY A 253 -13.80 0.72 7.02
N CYS A 254 -12.91 1.19 7.89
CA CYS A 254 -11.53 1.48 7.54
C CYS A 254 -10.54 0.91 8.57
N LEU A 255 -9.44 0.35 8.06
CA LEU A 255 -8.23 0.00 8.79
C LEU A 255 -7.14 1.01 8.38
N ILE A 256 -6.70 1.83 9.32
CA ILE A 256 -5.81 2.95 9.07
C ILE A 256 -4.47 2.67 9.73
N LEU A 257 -3.40 2.57 8.95
CA LEU A 257 -2.05 2.54 9.47
C LEU A 257 -1.55 3.94 9.81
N GLU A 258 -1.39 4.20 11.10
CA GLU A 258 -0.81 5.45 11.62
C GLU A 258 0.71 5.47 11.40
N ARG A 259 1.18 6.51 10.72
CA ARG A 259 2.60 6.72 10.38
C ARG A 259 3.18 7.80 11.29
N THR A 260 4.50 7.88 11.40
CA THR A 260 5.19 8.95 12.15
C THR A 260 4.73 10.34 11.69
N GLY A 261 4.23 11.15 12.63
CA GLY A 261 3.86 12.54 12.40
C GLY A 261 2.39 12.78 12.00
N SER A 262 1.56 11.74 11.94
CA SER A 262 0.10 11.86 11.79
C SER A 262 -0.58 11.45 13.09
N ASP A 263 -1.21 12.36 13.83
CA ASP A 263 -2.13 11.99 14.90
C ASP A 263 -3.49 11.68 14.28
N VAL A 264 -3.73 10.39 14.02
CA VAL A 264 -4.98 9.95 13.40
C VAL A 264 -6.13 10.14 14.37
N TYR A 265 -5.90 10.00 15.67
CA TYR A 265 -6.95 10.10 16.69
C TYR A 265 -7.47 11.52 16.85
N GLU A 266 -6.60 12.52 16.89
CA GLU A 266 -6.99 13.93 16.88
C GLU A 266 -7.85 14.24 15.66
N PHE A 267 -7.44 13.75 14.49
CA PHE A 267 -8.18 13.92 13.26
C PHE A 267 -9.58 13.28 13.31
N LEU A 268 -9.67 12.03 13.79
CA LEU A 268 -10.95 11.33 13.95
C LEU A 268 -11.94 12.07 14.86
N LEU A 269 -11.44 12.77 15.88
CA LEU A 269 -12.27 13.55 16.81
C LEU A 269 -12.75 14.87 16.19
N SER A 270 -11.92 15.49 15.34
CA SER A 270 -12.21 16.78 14.72
C SER A 270 -13.19 16.72 13.54
N HIS A 271 -13.38 15.55 12.92
CA HIS A 271 -14.18 15.40 11.70
C HIS A 271 -15.51 14.68 11.95
N ASP A 272 -16.63 15.36 11.70
CA ASP A 272 -18.00 14.86 11.96
C ASP A 272 -18.31 13.46 11.40
N VAL A 273 -17.95 13.18 10.15
CA VAL A 273 -18.25 11.89 9.51
C VAL A 273 -17.45 10.76 10.15
N LEU A 274 -16.16 10.98 10.38
CA LEU A 274 -15.28 10.02 11.03
C LEU A 274 -15.69 9.80 12.47
N TYR A 275 -16.01 10.86 13.21
CA TYR A 275 -16.47 10.75 14.58
C TYR A 275 -17.81 9.99 14.65
N LYS A 276 -18.77 10.29 13.77
CA LYS A 276 -20.05 9.57 13.68
C LYS A 276 -19.86 8.07 13.50
N HIS A 277 -18.94 7.69 12.61
CA HIS A 277 -18.69 6.29 12.25
C HIS A 277 -17.46 5.67 12.92
N ARG A 278 -16.91 6.30 13.96
CA ARG A 278 -15.62 5.94 14.60
C ARG A 278 -15.49 4.49 15.05
N ARG A 279 -16.61 3.82 15.38
CA ARG A 279 -16.61 2.39 15.76
C ARG A 279 -16.29 1.45 14.59
N ASN A 280 -16.40 1.94 13.35
CA ASN A 280 -16.04 1.23 12.13
C ASN A 280 -14.66 1.65 11.58
N VAL A 281 -13.89 2.38 12.39
CA VAL A 281 -12.55 2.86 12.07
C VAL A 281 -11.56 2.28 13.07
N PHE A 282 -10.55 1.58 12.58
CA PHE A 282 -9.55 0.92 13.39
C PHE A 282 -8.18 1.50 13.05
N VAL A 283 -7.53 2.09 14.05
CA VAL A 283 -6.21 2.71 13.89
C VAL A 283 -5.14 1.72 14.34
N ILE A 284 -4.21 1.41 13.45
CA ILE A 284 -3.15 0.43 13.62
C ILE A 284 -1.83 1.19 13.73
N LYS A 285 -1.15 1.07 14.87
CA LYS A 285 0.14 1.72 15.11
C LYS A 285 1.26 1.01 14.39
N GLN A 286 2.12 1.77 13.72
CA GLN A 286 3.36 1.26 13.16
C GLN A 286 4.44 1.10 14.24
N LEU A 287 4.67 -0.14 14.67
CA LEU A 287 5.72 -0.48 15.65
C LEU A 287 7.13 -0.45 15.05
N ILE A 288 7.27 -0.85 13.78
CA ILE A 288 8.54 -0.82 13.03
C ILE A 288 8.39 0.15 11.87
N TYR A 289 9.16 1.22 11.91
CA TYR A 289 9.10 2.28 10.91
C TYR A 289 9.78 1.85 9.61
N ASN A 290 8.97 1.86 8.56
CA ASN A 290 9.40 1.67 7.18
C ASN A 290 8.73 2.77 6.33
N ASP A 291 9.52 3.70 5.80
CA ASP A 291 9.05 4.83 4.98
C ASP A 291 9.54 4.71 3.52
N ILE A 292 9.38 3.49 2.97
CA ILE A 292 9.60 3.22 1.55
C ILE A 292 8.35 3.60 0.76
N SER A 293 8.35 4.84 0.25
CA SER A 293 7.30 5.34 -0.65
C SER A 293 7.64 5.10 -2.12
N SER A 294 6.63 4.87 -2.95
CA SER A 294 6.82 4.70 -4.40
C SER A 294 7.48 5.93 -5.05
N THR A 295 7.25 7.14 -4.51
CA THR A 295 7.91 8.36 -4.98
C THR A 295 9.43 8.32 -4.79
N LYS A 296 9.91 7.83 -3.63
CA LYS A 296 11.35 7.63 -3.40
C LYS A 296 11.92 6.54 -4.32
N ILE A 297 11.17 5.46 -4.57
CA ILE A 297 11.58 4.42 -5.51
C ILE A 297 11.77 4.97 -6.93
N ARG A 298 10.78 5.70 -7.47
CA ARG A 298 10.89 6.32 -8.79
C ARG A 298 12.07 7.30 -8.85
N LEU A 299 12.31 8.06 -7.78
CA LEU A 299 13.47 8.95 -7.69
C LEU A 299 14.80 8.19 -7.74
N PHE A 300 14.92 7.07 -7.03
CA PHE A 300 16.14 6.25 -7.02
C PHE A 300 16.43 5.68 -8.40
N ILE A 301 15.41 5.16 -9.09
CA ILE A 301 15.55 4.65 -10.47
C ILE A 301 16.08 5.74 -11.41
N ARG A 302 15.48 6.94 -11.38
CA ARG A 302 15.93 8.08 -12.22
C ARG A 302 17.35 8.54 -11.92
N ARG A 303 17.83 8.31 -10.69
CA ARG A 303 19.18 8.65 -10.25
C ARG A 303 20.19 7.50 -10.41
N GLY A 304 19.79 6.37 -11.00
CA GLY A 304 20.64 5.19 -11.13
C GLY A 304 21.00 4.54 -9.78
N MET A 305 20.23 4.80 -8.72
CA MET A 305 20.44 4.22 -7.40
C MET A 305 19.76 2.85 -7.29
N SER A 306 20.34 1.97 -6.49
CA SER A 306 19.78 0.64 -6.23
C SER A 306 18.44 0.74 -5.49
N ILE A 307 17.48 -0.08 -5.91
CA ILE A 307 16.20 -0.31 -5.24
C ILE A 307 16.09 -1.72 -4.65
N LYS A 308 17.20 -2.48 -4.64
CA LYS A 308 17.27 -3.84 -4.08
C LYS A 308 16.87 -3.83 -2.61
N TYR A 309 16.10 -4.84 -2.19
CA TYR A 309 15.56 -4.97 -0.83
C TYR A 309 14.51 -3.92 -0.42
N LEU A 310 14.15 -2.99 -1.32
CA LEU A 310 13.04 -2.05 -1.08
C LEU A 310 11.72 -2.54 -1.72
N LEU A 311 11.81 -3.45 -2.69
CA LEU A 311 10.71 -4.12 -3.36
C LEU A 311 11.02 -5.62 -3.51
N PRO A 312 10.02 -6.48 -3.75
CA PRO A 312 10.25 -7.86 -4.18
C PRO A 312 11.11 -7.93 -5.43
N THR A 313 12.05 -8.89 -5.48
CA THR A 313 12.99 -9.06 -6.61
C THR A 313 12.26 -9.17 -7.96
N ALA A 314 11.17 -9.93 -8.03
CA ALA A 314 10.38 -10.08 -9.26
C ALA A 314 9.82 -8.75 -9.79
N VAL A 315 9.47 -7.82 -8.89
CA VAL A 315 9.01 -6.47 -9.26
C VAL A 315 10.17 -5.63 -9.78
N ILE A 316 11.34 -5.72 -9.15
CA ILE A 316 12.55 -5.02 -9.60
C ILE A 316 12.95 -5.47 -11.00
N ASP A 317 12.99 -6.79 -11.23
CA ASP A 317 13.32 -7.38 -12.53
C ASP A 317 12.34 -6.93 -13.61
N TYR A 318 11.03 -6.89 -13.28
CA TYR A 318 10.01 -6.39 -14.17
C TYR A 318 10.20 -4.91 -14.53
N ILE A 319 10.45 -4.05 -13.53
CA ILE A 319 10.73 -2.61 -13.73
C ILE A 319 11.89 -2.41 -14.71
N TYR A 320 13.01 -3.10 -14.49
CA TYR A 320 14.18 -2.96 -15.35
C TYR A 320 13.96 -3.51 -16.75
N LYS A 321 13.31 -4.68 -16.87
CA LYS A 321 12.97 -5.30 -18.16
C LYS A 321 12.06 -4.40 -19.01
N GLN A 322 11.05 -3.80 -18.40
CA GLN A 322 10.08 -2.93 -19.08
C GLN A 322 10.57 -1.48 -19.22
N GLY A 323 11.73 -1.15 -18.65
CA GLY A 323 12.29 0.20 -18.74
C GLY A 323 11.49 1.28 -18.00
N LEU A 324 10.72 0.91 -16.97
CA LEU A 324 9.82 1.83 -16.27
C LEU A 324 10.58 2.85 -15.41
N TYR A 325 9.97 4.03 -15.24
CA TYR A 325 10.41 5.08 -14.31
C TYR A 325 11.77 5.73 -14.61
N LYS A 326 12.21 5.70 -15.88
CA LYS A 326 13.50 6.29 -16.30
C LYS A 326 13.43 7.78 -16.66
N ASP A 327 12.23 8.33 -16.88
CA ASP A 327 11.99 9.69 -17.37
C ASP A 327 12.03 10.82 -16.32
#